data_AF-A0A9X0BMP8-F1
#
_entry.id   AF-A0A9X0BMP8-F1
#
_cell.length_a   1.000
_cell.length_b   1.000
_cell.length_c   1.000
_cell.angle_alpha   90.00
_cell.angle_beta   90.00
_cell.angle_gamma   90.00
#
_symmetry.space_group_name_H-M   'P 1'
#
loop_
_entity.id
_entity.type
_entity.pdbx_description
1 polymer ?
#
loop_
_entity_poly.entity_id
_entity_poly.type
_entity_poly.pdbx_seq_one_letter_code
_entity_poly.pdbx_strand_id
1 'polypeptide(L)'
;MWMYFYGNENVSKIKMTTDVMREYVPRKIAPMPDFAEEITSIINSVSDTEMYPCAFLDPTLDFSHKWHDYAHDGANRPVSYMTQSELLQIGRSCNPGVLRRFGAILTRLTVVSSAREMPDHISSIDADHVAKIPLILVKEKYNRQFWKVLLHTIEPGTKLPARSAALLAALSLRIGIVPLMKVAEQEMLAFKDKWNDPSIPQTWTLGCLTLLIDADEAHQKQQDMGLTDNRFRILHPTDRTLFDRLLER
;
A
#
# COMPACT_ATOMS: atom_id res chain seq x y z
N MET A 1 -31.36 -10.10 15.97
CA MET A 1 -31.98 -10.19 14.62
C MET A 1 -32.30 -11.67 14.37
N TRP A 2 -33.42 -12.00 13.73
CA TRP A 2 -33.84 -13.39 13.47
C TRP A 2 -33.97 -13.59 11.96
N MET A 3 -33.55 -14.74 11.44
CA MET A 3 -33.67 -15.07 10.02
C MET A 3 -34.51 -16.33 9.87
N TYR A 4 -35.42 -16.34 8.90
CA TYR A 4 -36.31 -17.45 8.61
C TYR A 4 -35.80 -18.16 7.36
N PHE A 5 -35.59 -19.46 7.44
CA PHE A 5 -35.22 -20.28 6.30
C PHE A 5 -36.42 -21.10 5.83
N TYR A 6 -36.62 -21.16 4.51
CA TYR A 6 -37.63 -21.99 3.88
C TYR A 6 -36.95 -23.22 3.28
N GLY A 7 -37.14 -24.37 3.91
CA GLY A 7 -36.84 -25.69 3.34
C GLY A 7 -38.14 -26.48 3.23
N ASN A 8 -38.23 -27.37 2.23
CA ASN A 8 -39.42 -28.18 1.94
C ASN A 8 -40.03 -28.74 3.24
N GLU A 9 -41.15 -28.12 3.62
CA GLU A 9 -42.09 -28.50 4.68
C GLU A 9 -41.77 -28.17 6.14
N ASN A 10 -40.74 -27.38 6.50
CA ASN A 10 -40.67 -26.80 7.86
C ASN A 10 -39.93 -25.46 7.96
N VAL A 11 -40.53 -24.50 8.68
CA VAL A 11 -39.93 -23.18 8.96
C VAL A 11 -39.13 -23.25 10.25
N SER A 12 -37.80 -23.23 10.16
CA SER A 12 -36.91 -23.15 11.32
C SER A 12 -36.53 -21.70 11.62
N LYS A 13 -36.79 -21.27 12.87
CA LYS A 13 -36.48 -19.92 13.37
C LYS A 13 -35.17 -19.96 14.16
N ILE A 14 -34.10 -19.41 13.59
CA ILE A 14 -32.78 -19.41 14.22
C ILE A 14 -32.41 -18.01 14.71
N LYS A 15 -31.92 -17.91 15.94
CA LYS A 15 -31.42 -16.65 16.52
C LYS A 15 -30.09 -16.33 15.84
N MET A 16 -29.98 -15.17 15.18
CA MET A 16 -28.69 -14.77 14.61
C MET A 16 -27.71 -14.47 15.73
N THR A 17 -26.79 -15.40 15.95
CA THR A 17 -25.56 -15.20 16.70
C THR A 17 -24.40 -15.01 15.72
N THR A 18 -23.29 -14.50 16.21
CA THR A 18 -22.06 -14.25 15.43
C THR A 18 -21.51 -15.53 14.77
N ASP A 19 -21.78 -16.68 15.38
CA ASP A 19 -21.34 -17.98 14.88
C ASP A 19 -22.26 -18.48 13.74
N VAL A 20 -23.58 -18.26 13.86
CA VAL A 20 -24.56 -18.55 12.79
C VAL A 20 -24.34 -17.64 11.57
N MET A 21 -23.97 -16.37 11.77
CA MET A 21 -23.58 -15.51 10.64
C MET A 21 -22.34 -16.03 9.90
N ARG A 22 -21.39 -16.64 10.61
CA ARG A 22 -20.15 -17.17 10.04
C ARG A 22 -20.39 -18.44 9.21
N GLU A 23 -21.39 -19.23 9.58
CA GLU A 23 -21.75 -20.48 8.92
C GLU A 23 -22.64 -20.27 7.68
N TYR A 24 -23.57 -19.30 7.72
CA TYR A 24 -24.58 -19.12 6.67
C TYR A 24 -24.35 -17.93 5.73
N VAL A 25 -23.39 -17.04 6.02
CA VAL A 25 -22.91 -16.06 5.04
C VAL A 25 -21.77 -16.72 4.28
N PRO A 26 -21.98 -17.22 3.04
CA PRO A 26 -20.88 -17.70 2.24
C PRO A 26 -19.87 -16.56 2.12
N ARG A 27 -18.66 -16.75 2.66
CA ARG A 27 -17.52 -15.92 2.28
C ARG A 27 -17.40 -16.09 0.77
N LYS A 28 -17.88 -15.12 0.00
CA LYS A 28 -17.50 -14.97 -1.40
C LYS A 28 -16.00 -14.68 -1.40
N ILE A 29 -15.19 -15.72 -1.29
CA ILE A 29 -13.79 -15.69 -1.68
C ILE A 29 -13.84 -15.88 -3.20
N ALA A 30 -14.30 -14.83 -3.90
CA ALA A 30 -13.93 -14.74 -5.31
C ALA A 30 -12.40 -14.76 -5.33
N PRO A 31 -11.76 -15.54 -6.21
CA PRO A 31 -10.32 -15.44 -6.42
C PRO A 31 -9.98 -13.97 -6.64
N MET A 32 -9.03 -13.46 -5.86
CA MET A 32 -8.56 -12.10 -6.10
C MET A 32 -7.96 -12.06 -7.50
N PRO A 33 -8.24 -11.02 -8.31
CA PRO A 33 -7.69 -10.97 -9.66
C PRO A 33 -6.17 -10.91 -9.58
N ASP A 34 -5.52 -11.76 -10.36
CA ASP A 34 -4.09 -11.69 -10.61
C ASP A 34 -3.83 -10.67 -11.73
N PHE A 35 -3.08 -9.62 -11.42
CA PHE A 35 -2.72 -8.57 -12.38
C PHE A 35 -1.28 -8.71 -12.91
N ALA A 36 -0.64 -9.88 -12.77
CA ALA A 36 0.78 -10.03 -13.10
C ALA A 36 1.09 -9.63 -14.54
N GLU A 37 0.35 -10.14 -15.52
CA GLU A 37 0.54 -9.79 -16.94
C GLU A 37 0.32 -8.29 -17.20
N GLU A 38 -0.69 -7.69 -16.57
CA GLU A 38 -0.98 -6.26 -16.71
C GLU A 38 0.18 -5.42 -16.15
N ILE A 39 0.70 -5.80 -14.98
CA ILE A 39 1.82 -5.11 -14.33
C ILE A 39 3.09 -5.25 -15.17
N THR A 40 3.37 -6.44 -15.70
CA THR A 40 4.49 -6.66 -16.62
C THR A 40 4.36 -5.79 -17.87
N SER A 41 3.16 -5.65 -18.43
CA SER A 41 2.91 -4.73 -19.55
C SER A 41 3.16 -3.26 -19.17
N ILE A 42 2.76 -2.83 -17.98
CA ILE A 42 3.04 -1.49 -17.46
C ILE A 42 4.55 -1.26 -17.34
N ILE A 43 5.29 -2.22 -16.79
CA ILE A 43 6.76 -2.12 -16.63
C ILE A 43 7.43 -2.08 -18.00
N ASN A 44 7.05 -2.97 -18.92
CA ASN A 44 7.61 -3.04 -20.28
C ASN A 44 7.24 -1.84 -21.16
N SER A 45 6.28 -1.00 -20.75
CA SER A 45 5.99 0.26 -21.43
C SER A 45 7.06 1.33 -21.18
N VAL A 46 7.91 1.15 -20.17
CA VAL A 46 9.04 2.04 -19.87
C VAL A 46 10.23 1.65 -20.74
N SER A 47 10.77 2.61 -21.50
CA SER A 47 11.97 2.37 -22.30
C SER A 47 13.21 2.12 -21.43
N ASP A 48 14.20 1.40 -21.95
CA ASP A 48 15.47 1.12 -21.27
C ASP A 48 16.17 2.39 -20.74
N THR A 49 16.04 3.51 -21.48
CA THR A 49 16.64 4.81 -21.11
C THR A 49 15.98 5.47 -19.89
N GLU A 50 14.75 5.06 -19.55
CA GLU A 50 13.96 5.60 -18.43
C GLU A 50 13.74 4.57 -17.32
N MET A 51 14.30 3.36 -17.46
CA MET A 51 14.18 2.28 -16.48
C MET A 51 14.68 2.69 -15.09
N TYR A 52 15.70 3.56 -15.05
CA TYR A 52 16.33 4.00 -13.82
C TYR A 52 15.95 5.44 -13.44
N PRO A 53 15.83 5.77 -12.13
CA PRO A 53 15.98 4.86 -10.99
C PRO A 53 14.85 3.82 -10.91
N CYS A 54 15.14 2.64 -10.37
CA CYS A 54 14.15 1.60 -10.10
C CYS A 54 14.26 1.07 -8.67
N ALA A 55 13.13 0.58 -8.15
CA ALA A 55 13.03 -0.06 -6.84
C ALA A 55 12.79 -1.57 -7.01
N PHE A 56 13.40 -2.38 -6.15
CA PHE A 56 13.18 -3.82 -6.08
C PHE A 56 13.37 -4.33 -4.65
N LEU A 57 12.85 -5.53 -4.37
CA LEU A 57 13.14 -6.23 -3.13
C LEU A 57 14.23 -7.27 -3.41
N ASP A 58 15.36 -7.18 -2.70
CA ASP A 58 16.46 -8.13 -2.87
C ASP A 58 16.13 -9.44 -2.14
N PRO A 59 15.96 -10.58 -2.84
CA PRO A 59 15.59 -11.84 -2.21
C PRO A 59 16.71 -12.47 -1.36
N THR A 60 17.95 -11.98 -1.49
CA THR A 60 19.10 -12.48 -0.73
C THR A 60 19.20 -11.87 0.67
N LEU A 61 18.48 -10.78 0.93
CA LEU A 61 18.43 -10.17 2.25
C LEU A 61 17.62 -11.06 3.20
N ASP A 62 18.22 -11.43 4.33
CA ASP A 62 17.56 -12.25 5.33
C ASP A 62 16.46 -11.45 6.05
N PHE A 63 15.21 -11.79 5.75
CA PHE A 63 14.03 -11.18 6.35
C PHE A 63 13.51 -11.94 7.57
N SER A 64 14.20 -13.00 8.01
CA SER A 64 13.79 -13.93 9.08
C SER A 64 13.99 -13.41 10.50
N HIS A 65 14.63 -12.24 10.68
CA HIS A 65 14.73 -11.64 12.01
C HIS A 65 13.35 -11.44 12.61
N LYS A 66 13.11 -12.25 13.66
CA LYS A 66 11.87 -12.43 14.38
C LYS A 66 11.32 -11.10 14.89
N TRP A 67 10.29 -10.60 14.23
CA TRP A 67 9.38 -9.59 14.78
C TRP A 67 8.42 -10.30 15.76
N HIS A 68 8.99 -10.91 16.82
CA HIS A 68 8.27 -11.78 17.78
C HIS A 68 7.16 -11.07 18.56
N ASP A 69 7.12 -9.74 18.57
CA ASP A 69 6.12 -8.97 19.33
C ASP A 69 4.94 -8.46 18.49
N TYR A 70 4.86 -8.81 17.19
CA TYR A 70 4.00 -8.07 16.25
C TYR A 70 2.94 -8.91 15.53
N ALA A 71 2.94 -10.23 15.72
CA ALA A 71 1.90 -11.12 15.19
C ALA A 71 0.81 -11.33 16.23
N HIS A 72 -0.34 -10.67 16.07
CA HIS A 72 -1.55 -11.04 16.82
C HIS A 72 -2.15 -12.39 16.38
N ASP A 73 -1.61 -13.02 15.33
CA ASP A 73 -2.16 -14.23 14.71
C ASP A 73 -1.37 -15.52 14.99
N GLY A 74 -0.25 -15.46 15.73
CA GLY A 74 0.52 -16.65 16.09
C GLY A 74 1.26 -17.35 14.94
N ALA A 75 1.17 -16.85 13.70
CA ALA A 75 1.97 -17.34 12.58
C ALA A 75 3.34 -16.67 12.60
N ASN A 76 4.36 -17.46 12.91
CA ASN A 76 5.78 -17.11 12.91
C ASN A 76 6.32 -16.95 11.46
N ARG A 77 5.64 -16.17 10.62
CA ARG A 77 5.98 -15.99 9.20
C ARG A 77 6.84 -14.73 9.02
N PRO A 78 7.87 -14.76 8.15
CA PRO A 78 8.64 -13.56 7.85
C PRO A 78 7.74 -12.48 7.24
N VAL A 79 7.96 -11.22 7.62
CA VAL A 79 7.19 -10.06 7.09
C VAL A 79 7.31 -9.91 5.57
N SER A 80 8.33 -10.49 4.95
CA SER A 80 8.47 -10.58 3.49
C SER A 80 7.38 -11.42 2.81
N TYR A 81 6.60 -12.20 3.57
CA TYR A 81 5.51 -13.00 3.06
C TYR A 81 4.18 -12.42 3.55
N MET A 82 3.65 -11.43 2.81
CA MET A 82 2.27 -10.97 2.95
C MET A 82 1.47 -11.45 1.76
N THR A 83 0.32 -12.05 2.01
CA THR A 83 -0.60 -12.44 0.94
C THR A 83 -1.19 -11.20 0.26
N GLN A 84 -1.64 -11.33 -0.99
CA GLN A 84 -2.35 -10.26 -1.70
C GLN A 84 -3.53 -9.67 -0.86
N SER A 85 -4.22 -10.53 -0.10
CA SER A 85 -5.33 -10.12 0.77
C SER A 85 -4.91 -9.23 1.94
N GLU A 86 -3.70 -9.45 2.48
CA GLU A 86 -3.11 -8.62 3.53
C GLU A 86 -2.56 -7.33 2.97
N LEU A 87 -1.97 -7.37 1.78
CA LEU A 87 -1.46 -6.20 1.09
C LEU A 87 -2.58 -5.20 0.75
N LEU A 88 -3.79 -5.68 0.47
CA LEU A 88 -4.95 -4.82 0.22
C LEU A 88 -5.56 -4.21 1.49
N GLN A 89 -5.13 -4.61 2.69
CA GLN A 89 -5.66 -4.07 3.96
C GLN A 89 -5.24 -2.62 4.22
N ILE A 90 -4.18 -2.13 3.57
CA ILE A 90 -3.73 -0.75 3.75
C ILE A 90 -4.86 0.25 3.46
N GLY A 91 -5.64 0.03 2.41
CA GLY A 91 -6.78 0.89 2.06
C GLY A 91 -8.01 0.73 2.94
N ARG A 92 -8.09 -0.32 3.77
CA ARG A 92 -9.28 -0.65 4.57
C ARG A 92 -9.18 -0.20 6.01
N SER A 93 -8.00 -0.33 6.62
CA SER A 93 -7.86 -0.11 8.06
C SER A 93 -6.79 0.90 8.43
N CYS A 94 -5.67 0.92 7.70
CA CYS A 94 -4.44 1.60 8.12
C CYS A 94 -4.11 1.36 9.61
N ASN A 95 -4.43 0.18 10.16
CA ASN A 95 -4.21 -0.06 11.58
C ASN A 95 -2.70 -0.12 11.87
N PRO A 96 -2.26 0.18 13.11
CA PRO A 96 -0.84 0.26 13.42
C PRO A 96 -0.04 -1.00 13.09
N GLY A 97 -0.61 -2.20 13.26
CA GLY A 97 0.06 -3.46 12.94
C GLY A 97 0.28 -3.66 11.44
N VAL A 98 -0.71 -3.30 10.62
CA VAL A 98 -0.60 -3.30 9.15
C VAL A 98 0.43 -2.27 8.70
N LEU A 99 0.35 -1.03 9.20
CA LEU A 99 1.29 0.04 8.82
C LEU A 99 2.74 -0.29 9.21
N ARG A 100 2.97 -0.92 10.37
CA ARG A 100 4.31 -1.38 10.76
C ARG A 100 4.87 -2.42 9.78
N ARG A 101 4.06 -3.39 9.35
CA ARG A 101 4.48 -4.40 8.36
C ARG A 101 4.84 -3.75 7.03
N PHE A 102 4.00 -2.84 6.53
CA PHE A 102 4.33 -2.07 5.32
C PHE A 102 5.58 -1.22 5.50
N GLY A 103 5.74 -0.56 6.64
CA GLY A 103 6.94 0.23 6.91
C GLY A 103 8.21 -0.61 6.85
N ALA A 104 8.20 -1.78 7.50
CA ALA A 104 9.32 -2.72 7.46
C ALA A 104 9.65 -3.17 6.02
N ILE A 105 8.63 -3.48 5.21
CA ILE A 105 8.79 -3.82 3.79
C ILE A 105 9.41 -2.65 3.02
N LEU A 106 8.84 -1.45 3.13
CA LEU A 106 9.29 -0.29 2.36
C LEU A 106 10.74 0.09 2.70
N THR A 107 11.16 -0.03 3.96
CA THR A 107 12.55 0.25 4.39
C THR A 107 13.58 -0.74 3.84
N ARG A 108 13.13 -1.86 3.28
CA ARG A 108 13.98 -2.91 2.69
C ARG A 108 14.02 -2.85 1.17
N LEU A 109 13.26 -1.96 0.54
CA LEU A 109 13.35 -1.75 -0.89
C LEU A 109 14.73 -1.17 -1.23
N THR A 110 15.41 -1.82 -2.16
CA THR A 110 16.64 -1.31 -2.75
C THR A 110 16.27 -0.42 -3.92
N VAL A 111 16.83 0.79 -3.95
CA VAL A 111 16.68 1.71 -5.09
C VAL A 111 18.04 1.94 -5.70
N VAL A 112 18.15 1.73 -7.01
CA VAL A 112 19.37 1.94 -7.79
C VAL A 112 19.15 3.04 -8.81
N SER A 113 20.13 3.92 -8.99
CA SER A 113 20.02 5.11 -9.84
C SER A 113 20.44 4.84 -11.29
N SER A 114 21.15 3.74 -11.53
CA SER A 114 21.61 3.34 -12.86
C SER A 114 21.85 1.83 -12.94
N ALA A 115 21.96 1.30 -14.16
CA ALA A 115 22.31 -0.11 -14.39
C ALA A 115 23.64 -0.51 -13.74
N ARG A 116 24.58 0.43 -13.57
CA ARG A 116 25.91 0.17 -12.97
C ARG A 116 25.85 -0.03 -11.46
N GLU A 117 24.83 0.49 -10.81
CA GLU A 117 24.60 0.31 -9.37
C GLU A 117 23.83 -0.97 -9.05
N MET A 118 23.38 -1.71 -10.07
CA MET A 118 22.67 -2.97 -9.88
C MET A 118 23.61 -4.03 -9.28
N PRO A 119 23.25 -4.67 -8.16
CA PRO A 119 24.05 -5.77 -7.61
C PRO A 119 24.16 -6.94 -8.60
N ASP A 120 25.34 -7.55 -8.69
CA ASP A 120 25.63 -8.63 -9.65
C ASP A 120 24.69 -9.83 -9.50
N HIS A 121 24.35 -10.19 -8.26
CA HIS A 121 23.41 -11.29 -8.02
C HIS A 121 22.00 -10.96 -8.53
N ILE A 122 21.59 -9.69 -8.54
CA ILE A 122 20.28 -9.27 -9.06
C ILE A 122 20.28 -9.10 -10.58
N SER A 123 21.40 -8.66 -11.17
CA SER A 123 21.51 -8.49 -12.62
C SER A 123 21.47 -9.83 -13.36
N SER A 124 21.97 -10.90 -12.72
CA SER A 124 21.96 -12.27 -13.24
C SER A 124 20.62 -13.01 -13.08
N ILE A 125 19.71 -12.49 -12.26
CA ILE A 125 18.41 -13.11 -11.99
C ILE A 125 17.37 -12.64 -13.02
N ASP A 126 16.56 -13.59 -13.49
CA ASP A 126 15.46 -13.32 -14.42
C ASP A 126 14.45 -12.31 -13.83
N ALA A 127 13.88 -11.47 -14.70
CA ALA A 127 12.87 -10.49 -14.34
C ALA A 127 11.63 -11.13 -13.69
N ASP A 128 11.35 -12.39 -14.04
CA ASP A 128 10.26 -13.18 -13.47
C ASP A 128 10.45 -13.49 -11.97
N HIS A 129 11.69 -13.40 -11.46
CA HIS A 129 12.02 -13.70 -10.06
C HIS A 129 12.27 -12.45 -9.22
N VAL A 130 12.74 -11.35 -9.82
CA VAL A 130 12.94 -10.07 -9.14
C VAL A 130 12.38 -8.93 -10.00
N ALA A 131 11.17 -8.51 -9.65
CA ALA A 131 10.53 -7.37 -10.27
C ALA A 131 11.27 -6.07 -9.95
N LYS A 132 11.61 -5.32 -11.00
CA LYS A 132 12.26 -4.02 -10.92
C LYS A 132 11.24 -2.96 -11.33
N ILE A 133 10.80 -2.12 -10.40
CA ILE A 133 9.74 -1.14 -10.62
C ILE A 133 10.37 0.23 -10.89
N PRO A 134 10.28 0.79 -12.12
CA PRO A 134 10.84 2.09 -12.44
C PRO A 134 10.13 3.21 -11.69
N LEU A 135 10.89 4.09 -11.02
CA LEU A 135 10.34 5.24 -10.30
C LEU A 135 9.64 6.21 -11.26
N ILE A 136 10.03 6.23 -12.54
CA ILE A 136 9.41 7.07 -13.57
C ILE A 136 7.90 6.81 -13.72
N LEU A 137 7.41 5.63 -13.34
CA LEU A 137 6.00 5.26 -13.38
C LEU A 137 5.09 6.15 -12.52
N VAL A 138 5.65 6.97 -11.61
CA VAL A 138 4.88 7.97 -10.86
C VAL A 138 4.40 9.12 -11.74
N LYS A 139 5.03 9.33 -12.91
CA LYS A 139 4.68 10.43 -13.81
C LYS A 139 3.32 10.22 -14.46
N GLU A 140 2.70 11.33 -14.84
CA GLU A 140 1.39 11.35 -15.48
C GLU A 140 1.36 10.61 -16.82
N LYS A 141 2.42 10.69 -17.62
CA LYS A 141 2.53 9.95 -18.89
C LYS A 141 2.43 8.42 -18.73
N TYR A 142 2.72 7.92 -17.53
CA TYR A 142 2.60 6.52 -17.15
C TYR A 142 1.39 6.28 -16.23
N ASN A 143 0.40 7.18 -16.19
CA ASN A 143 -0.80 7.06 -15.38
C ASN A 143 -0.56 6.90 -13.87
N ARG A 144 0.58 7.38 -13.37
CA ARG A 144 0.93 7.36 -11.94
C ARG A 144 0.79 5.95 -11.36
N GLN A 145 1.46 4.98 -12.00
CA GLN A 145 1.34 3.56 -11.70
C GLN A 145 2.31 3.08 -10.62
N PHE A 146 3.38 3.83 -10.33
CA PHE A 146 4.45 3.39 -9.42
C PHE A 146 3.92 2.79 -8.10
N TRP A 147 3.17 3.55 -7.31
CA TRP A 147 2.62 3.08 -6.03
C TRP A 147 1.51 2.04 -6.18
N LYS A 148 0.86 1.98 -7.35
CA LYS A 148 -0.19 0.98 -7.62
C LYS A 148 0.42 -0.40 -7.84
N VAL A 149 1.61 -0.47 -8.44
CA VAL A 149 2.26 -1.75 -8.79
C VAL A 149 3.44 -2.10 -7.90
N LEU A 150 3.90 -1.20 -7.02
CA LEU A 150 5.08 -1.42 -6.18
C LEU A 150 5.04 -2.73 -5.39
N LEU A 151 3.88 -3.12 -4.88
CA LEU A 151 3.74 -4.34 -4.06
C LEU A 151 3.83 -5.65 -4.87
N HIS A 152 3.90 -5.57 -6.20
CA HIS A 152 4.25 -6.68 -7.07
C HIS A 152 5.66 -7.24 -6.77
N THR A 153 6.55 -6.45 -6.17
CA THR A 153 7.88 -6.92 -5.73
C THR A 153 7.83 -7.86 -4.52
N ILE A 154 6.66 -8.02 -3.89
CA ILE A 154 6.47 -8.84 -2.69
C ILE A 154 5.61 -10.05 -3.06
N GLU A 155 4.45 -9.78 -3.64
CA GLU A 155 3.50 -10.77 -4.08
C GLU A 155 3.13 -10.43 -5.54
N PRO A 156 3.63 -11.22 -6.51
CA PRO A 156 3.31 -11.03 -7.93
C PRO A 156 1.80 -10.91 -8.15
N GLY A 157 1.43 -10.07 -9.12
CA GLY A 157 0.03 -9.73 -9.39
C GLY A 157 -0.63 -8.75 -8.43
N THR A 158 0.05 -8.26 -7.39
CA THR A 158 -0.54 -7.28 -6.46
C THR A 158 -0.62 -5.89 -7.08
N LYS A 159 -1.85 -5.42 -7.31
CA LYS A 159 -2.16 -4.07 -7.76
C LYS A 159 -3.07 -3.33 -6.79
N LEU A 160 -2.64 -2.16 -6.34
CA LEU A 160 -3.41 -1.31 -5.43
C LEU A 160 -4.36 -0.37 -6.18
N PRO A 161 -5.58 -0.15 -5.65
CA PRO A 161 -6.41 0.99 -6.02
C PRO A 161 -5.70 2.32 -5.72
N ALA A 162 -6.05 3.38 -6.44
CA ALA A 162 -5.38 4.69 -6.34
C ALA A 162 -5.32 5.23 -4.89
N ARG A 163 -6.40 5.14 -4.11
CA ARG A 163 -6.40 5.56 -2.71
C ARG A 163 -5.43 4.75 -1.84
N SER A 164 -5.42 3.43 -2.01
CA SER A 164 -4.50 2.55 -1.28
C SER A 164 -3.04 2.83 -1.63
N ALA A 165 -2.77 3.12 -2.92
CA ALA A 165 -1.46 3.53 -3.41
C ALA A 165 -1.02 4.86 -2.79
N ALA A 166 -1.92 5.86 -2.72
CA ALA A 166 -1.66 7.13 -2.05
C ALA A 166 -1.42 6.96 -0.53
N LEU A 167 -2.14 6.06 0.15
CA LEU A 167 -1.89 5.74 1.56
C LEU A 167 -0.51 5.07 1.77
N LEU A 168 -0.08 4.22 0.83
CA LEU A 168 1.27 3.64 0.87
C LEU A 168 2.35 4.72 0.67
N ALA A 169 2.13 5.66 -0.24
CA ALA A 169 2.98 6.83 -0.42
C ALA A 169 3.03 7.71 0.86
N ALA A 170 1.89 7.97 1.48
CA ALA A 170 1.80 8.70 2.76
C ALA A 170 2.64 8.03 3.84
N LEU A 171 2.56 6.69 3.95
CA LEU A 171 3.37 5.92 4.88
C LEU A 171 4.88 6.06 4.60
N SER A 172 5.28 6.05 3.33
CA SER A 172 6.67 6.27 2.94
C SER A 172 7.19 7.66 3.37
N LEU A 173 6.39 8.71 3.20
CA LEU A 173 6.72 10.07 3.66
C LEU A 173 6.80 10.15 5.19
N ARG A 174 5.79 9.60 5.87
CA ARG A 174 5.75 9.54 7.34
C ARG A 174 7.00 8.88 7.92
N ILE A 175 7.47 7.79 7.32
CA ILE A 175 8.68 7.08 7.76
C ILE A 175 9.95 7.84 7.36
N GLY A 176 9.92 8.61 6.27
CA GLY A 176 11.07 9.35 5.76
C GLY A 176 12.02 8.48 4.93
N ILE A 177 11.48 7.62 4.07
CA ILE A 177 12.27 6.74 3.21
C ILE A 177 12.87 7.57 2.06
N VAL A 178 14.10 8.06 2.27
CA VAL A 178 14.77 9.05 1.41
C VAL A 178 14.72 8.71 -0.08
N PRO A 179 15.05 7.47 -0.54
CA PRO A 179 15.02 7.14 -1.96
C PRO A 179 13.64 7.22 -2.61
N LEU A 180 12.57 7.11 -1.82
CA LEU A 180 11.19 7.12 -2.29
C LEU A 180 10.48 8.47 -2.03
N MET A 181 11.12 9.39 -1.31
CA MET A 181 10.48 10.60 -0.81
C MET A 181 9.89 11.46 -1.94
N LYS A 182 10.64 11.68 -3.02
CA LYS A 182 10.18 12.48 -4.18
C LYS A 182 9.00 11.83 -4.92
N VAL A 183 9.03 10.51 -5.11
CA VAL A 183 7.92 9.80 -5.78
C VAL A 183 6.71 9.66 -4.86
N ALA A 184 6.91 9.63 -3.53
CA ALA A 184 5.83 9.65 -2.56
C ALA A 184 5.13 11.02 -2.53
N GLU A 185 5.90 12.11 -2.51
CA GLU A 185 5.41 13.48 -2.60
C GLU A 185 4.59 13.71 -3.86
N GLN A 186 5.08 13.27 -5.02
CA GLN A 186 4.37 13.41 -6.30
C GLN A 186 3.01 12.69 -6.32
N GLU A 187 2.93 11.50 -5.70
CA GLU A 187 1.67 10.76 -5.57
C GLU A 187 0.70 11.50 -4.65
N MET A 188 1.18 11.94 -3.49
CA MET A 188 0.36 12.64 -2.51
C MET A 188 -0.18 13.96 -3.05
N LEU A 189 0.63 14.74 -3.76
CA LEU A 189 0.19 15.95 -4.45
C LEU A 189 -0.85 15.65 -5.54
N ALA A 190 -0.68 14.57 -6.29
CA ALA A 190 -1.64 14.18 -7.32
C ALA A 190 -2.99 13.68 -6.74
N PHE A 191 -2.99 13.25 -5.48
CA PHE A 191 -4.18 12.80 -4.74
C PHE A 191 -4.76 13.89 -3.83
N LYS A 192 -4.09 15.04 -3.72
CA LYS A 192 -4.41 16.13 -2.79
C LYS A 192 -5.87 16.54 -2.74
N ASP A 193 -6.53 16.64 -3.89
CA ASP A 193 -7.92 17.11 -4.01
C ASP A 193 -8.94 15.95 -4.15
N LYS A 194 -8.52 14.70 -3.91
CA LYS A 194 -9.34 13.48 -4.14
C LYS A 194 -9.73 12.76 -2.86
N TRP A 195 -9.24 13.21 -1.70
CA TRP A 195 -9.49 12.52 -0.44
C TRP A 195 -10.96 12.53 -0.04
N ASN A 196 -11.68 13.62 -0.28
CA ASN A 196 -13.10 13.77 0.05
C ASN A 196 -13.97 14.00 -1.20
N ASP A 197 -13.76 13.21 -2.24
CA ASP A 197 -14.61 13.23 -3.43
C ASP A 197 -16.04 12.75 -3.08
N PRO A 198 -17.08 13.62 -3.18
CA PRO A 198 -18.45 13.25 -2.81
C PRO A 198 -19.05 12.18 -3.74
N SER A 199 -18.48 11.97 -4.93
CA SER A 199 -18.92 10.91 -5.86
C SER A 199 -18.48 9.51 -5.43
N ILE A 200 -17.48 9.43 -4.53
CA ILE A 200 -16.95 8.17 -4.02
C ILE A 200 -17.21 8.15 -2.51
N PRO A 201 -18.29 7.47 -2.04
CA PRO A 201 -18.55 7.37 -0.61
C PRO A 201 -17.40 6.62 0.07
N GLN A 202 -16.72 7.30 0.98
CA GLN A 202 -15.53 6.76 1.64
C GLN A 202 -15.74 6.70 3.14
N THR A 203 -15.43 5.54 3.71
CA THR A 203 -15.35 5.36 5.16
C THR A 203 -13.94 5.73 5.61
N TRP A 204 -13.84 6.75 6.45
CA TRP A 204 -12.61 7.12 7.12
C TRP A 204 -12.41 6.25 8.36
N THR A 205 -11.31 5.49 8.40
CA THR A 205 -10.87 4.86 9.65
C THR A 205 -9.93 5.80 10.39
N LEU A 206 -9.93 5.72 11.72
CA LEU A 206 -9.03 6.47 12.59
C LEU A 206 -7.57 6.32 12.12
N GLY A 207 -7.14 5.09 11.83
CA GLY A 207 -5.78 4.79 11.37
C GLY A 207 -5.41 5.51 10.08
N CYS A 208 -6.32 5.62 9.11
CA CYS A 208 -6.01 6.27 7.83
C CYS A 208 -5.98 7.80 7.99
N LEU A 209 -6.85 8.38 8.82
CA LEU A 209 -6.81 9.80 9.15
C LEU A 209 -5.50 10.18 9.84
N THR A 210 -5.11 9.43 10.89
CA THR A 210 -3.84 9.64 11.60
C THR A 210 -2.65 9.50 10.66
N LEU A 211 -2.62 8.49 9.79
CA LEU A 211 -1.55 8.32 8.81
C LEU A 211 -1.37 9.55 7.91
N LEU A 212 -2.46 10.10 7.40
CA LEU A 212 -2.42 11.24 6.47
C LEU A 212 -1.92 12.52 7.15
N ILE A 213 -2.40 12.79 8.37
CA ILE A 213 -1.96 13.94 9.16
C ILE A 213 -0.48 13.81 9.52
N ASP A 214 -0.07 12.65 10.03
CA ASP A 214 1.32 12.37 10.39
C ASP A 214 2.25 12.46 9.17
N ALA A 215 1.80 12.03 7.99
CA ALA A 215 2.54 12.16 6.74
C ALA A 215 2.71 13.62 6.31
N ASP A 216 1.65 14.43 6.39
CA ASP A 216 1.73 15.87 6.06
C ASP A 216 2.67 16.59 7.03
N GLU A 217 2.64 16.26 8.32
CA GLU A 217 3.57 16.83 9.31
C GLU A 217 5.01 16.39 9.13
N ALA A 218 5.24 15.11 8.83
CA ALA A 218 6.58 14.60 8.55
C ALA A 218 7.18 15.28 7.32
N HIS A 219 6.38 15.44 6.26
CA HIS A 219 6.77 16.16 5.06
C HIS A 219 7.12 17.62 5.38
N GLN A 220 6.28 18.33 6.14
CA GLN A 220 6.58 19.71 6.57
C GLN A 220 7.91 19.82 7.31
N LYS A 221 8.15 18.94 8.30
CA LYS A 221 9.40 18.91 9.07
C LYS A 221 10.62 18.67 8.17
N GLN A 222 10.48 17.82 7.15
CA GLN A 222 11.55 17.58 6.18
C GLN A 222 11.84 18.82 5.33
N GLN A 223 10.82 19.60 4.94
CA GLN A 223 11.03 20.87 4.23
C GLN A 223 11.75 21.89 5.10
N ASP A 224 11.40 21.97 6.38
CA ASP A 224 12.04 22.88 7.34
C ASP A 224 13.51 22.54 7.59
N MET A 225 13.87 21.25 7.48
CA MET A 225 15.26 20.77 7.55
C MET A 225 16.04 20.95 6.24
N GLY A 226 15.44 21.57 5.21
CA GLY A 226 16.10 21.81 3.91
C GLY A 226 16.22 20.55 3.04
N LEU A 227 15.48 19.49 3.34
CA LEU A 227 15.47 18.26 2.52
C LEU A 227 14.59 18.39 1.27
N THR A 228 13.78 19.45 1.15
CA THR A 228 12.95 19.76 -0.04
C THR A 228 12.90 21.28 -0.29
N ASP A 229 12.86 21.68 -1.56
CA ASP A 229 13.14 23.07 -2.02
C ASP A 229 11.89 23.98 -2.07
N ASN A 230 10.68 23.43 -1.89
CA ASN A 230 9.42 24.16 -2.05
C ASN A 230 8.47 23.91 -0.88
N ARG A 231 8.12 24.96 -0.13
CA ARG A 231 7.20 24.85 1.01
C ARG A 231 5.76 24.68 0.54
N PHE A 232 5.22 23.47 0.61
CA PHE A 232 3.81 23.19 0.34
C PHE A 232 3.34 22.00 1.17
N ARG A 233 2.02 21.95 1.40
CA ARG A 233 1.38 20.80 2.05
C ARG A 233 0.92 19.77 1.03
N ILE A 234 1.06 18.50 1.39
CA ILE A 234 0.59 17.36 0.60
C ILE A 234 -0.91 17.12 0.78
N LEU A 235 -1.49 17.60 1.90
CA LEU A 235 -2.94 17.64 2.08
C LEU A 235 -3.54 18.98 1.67
N HIS A 236 -4.77 18.94 1.16
CA HIS A 236 -5.56 20.15 0.95
C HIS A 236 -5.93 20.75 2.33
N PRO A 237 -5.86 22.08 2.53
CA PRO A 237 -6.13 22.70 3.84
C PRO A 237 -7.49 22.33 4.44
N THR A 238 -8.53 22.26 3.59
CA THR A 238 -9.88 21.84 3.99
C THR A 238 -9.90 20.40 4.49
N ASP A 239 -9.22 19.49 3.79
CA ASP A 239 -9.16 18.07 4.16
C ASP A 239 -8.39 17.90 5.47
N ARG A 240 -7.27 18.60 5.62
CA ARG A 240 -6.50 18.60 6.87
C ARG A 240 -7.35 19.04 8.06
N THR A 241 -8.05 20.18 7.92
CA THR A 241 -8.92 20.70 8.99
C THR A 241 -10.06 19.74 9.31
N LEU A 242 -10.64 19.09 8.29
CA LEU A 242 -11.67 18.09 8.49
C LEU A 242 -11.13 16.87 9.25
N PHE A 243 -9.96 16.37 8.85
CA PHE A 243 -9.35 15.20 9.47
C PHE A 243 -8.95 15.46 10.93
N ASP A 244 -8.37 16.63 11.22
CA ASP A 244 -8.03 17.03 12.60
C ASP A 244 -9.29 17.00 13.48
N ARG A 245 -10.40 17.60 13.02
CA ARG A 245 -11.68 17.59 13.75
C ARG A 245 -12.30 16.20 13.92
N LEU A 246 -12.01 15.27 13.03
CA LEU A 246 -12.48 13.88 13.14
C LEU A 246 -11.63 13.06 14.11
N LEU A 247 -10.38 13.47 14.37
CA LEU A 247 -9.50 12.84 15.36
C LEU A 247 -9.70 13.38 16.79
N GLU A 248 -10.11 14.65 16.94
CA GLU A 248 -10.36 15.30 18.24
C GLU A 248 -11.70 14.89 18.90
N ARG A 249 -12.41 13.90 18.35
CA ARG A 249 -13.74 13.45 18.79
C ARG A 249 -13.72 12.14 19.56
#